data_AF-A0A7Y4RRE6-F1
#
_entry.id   AF-A0A7Y4RRE6-F1
#
_cell.length_a   1.000
_cell.length_b   1.000
_cell.length_c   1.000
_cell.angle_alpha   90.00
_cell.angle_beta   90.00
_cell.angle_gamma   90.00
#
_symmetry.space_group_name_H-M   'P 1'
#
loop_
_entity.id
_entity.type
_entity.pdbx_description
1 polymer ?
#
loop_
_entity_poly.entity_id
_entity_poly.type
_entity_poly.pdbx_seq_one_letter_code
_entity_poly.pdbx_strand_id
1 'polypeptide(L)'
;MVNQWAAWLGDRLTATSAVPSQVVKQELSLLIDVFGSMVGPLRRETKMIWQRACGEYGRHAALRGLAAGEVVEEMQYFRELLIRFLAPSIAALRPRQGMALLLRLNRLVDKGVAMAVIGYTDALVASLLPDNEDTPPGRRTPDPAELSHALELIRTELHRTVGVAAATPA
;
A
#
# COMPACT_ATOMS: atom_id res chain seq x y z
N MET A 1 -13.14 2.34 5.66
CA MET A 1 -12.01 3.09 5.06
C MET A 1 -11.84 2.78 3.58
N VAL A 2 -11.67 1.51 3.15
CA VAL A 2 -11.49 1.12 1.73
C VAL A 2 -12.49 1.78 0.79
N ASN A 3 -13.80 1.72 1.08
CA ASN A 3 -14.83 2.31 0.22
C ASN A 3 -14.72 3.84 0.10
N GLN A 4 -14.31 4.53 1.19
CA GLN A 4 -14.11 5.98 1.16
C GLN A 4 -12.89 6.34 0.32
N TRP A 5 -11.81 5.55 0.46
CA TRP A 5 -10.62 5.70 -0.38
C TRP A 5 -10.91 5.45 -1.84
N ALA A 6 -11.52 4.31 -2.18
CA ALA A 6 -11.91 3.98 -3.54
C ALA A 6 -12.85 5.04 -4.15
N ALA A 7 -13.81 5.56 -3.38
CA ALA A 7 -14.68 6.64 -3.84
C ALA A 7 -13.91 7.94 -4.13
N TRP A 8 -12.93 8.31 -3.29
CA TRP A 8 -12.10 9.50 -3.50
C TRP A 8 -11.13 9.35 -4.67
N LEU A 9 -10.64 8.13 -4.94
CA LEU A 9 -9.84 7.86 -6.13
C LEU A 9 -10.62 8.14 -7.41
N GLY A 10 -11.92 7.85 -7.44
CA GLY A 10 -12.80 8.15 -8.57
C GLY A 10 -12.24 7.58 -9.87
N ASP A 11 -12.09 8.43 -10.88
CA ASP A 11 -11.59 8.06 -12.21
C ASP A 11 -10.14 7.54 -12.19
N ARG A 12 -9.34 7.87 -11.16
CA ARG A 12 -7.96 7.33 -10.98
C ARG A 12 -7.91 5.84 -10.67
N LEU A 13 -9.05 5.23 -10.30
CA LEU A 13 -9.15 3.77 -10.23
C LEU A 13 -8.96 3.10 -11.60
N THR A 14 -9.29 3.81 -12.68
CA THR A 14 -9.35 3.27 -14.03
C THR A 14 -8.66 4.18 -15.06
N ALA A 15 -7.85 5.15 -14.61
CA ALA A 15 -7.20 6.16 -15.46
C ALA A 15 -6.47 5.53 -16.65
N THR A 16 -5.95 4.31 -16.47
CA THR A 16 -5.61 3.40 -17.56
C THR A 16 -6.38 2.09 -17.37
N SER A 17 -7.02 1.57 -18.44
CA SER A 17 -7.80 0.32 -18.43
C SER A 17 -7.00 -0.96 -18.13
N ALA A 18 -5.73 -0.84 -17.77
CA ALA A 18 -4.78 -1.92 -17.55
C ALA A 18 -4.97 -2.64 -16.20
N VAL A 19 -5.46 -1.94 -15.17
CA VAL A 19 -5.62 -2.52 -13.83
C VAL A 19 -7.11 -2.50 -13.44
N PRO A 20 -7.75 -3.66 -13.19
CA PRO A 20 -9.14 -3.69 -12.74
C PRO A 20 -9.32 -2.99 -11.39
N SER A 21 -10.42 -2.23 -11.24
CA SER A 21 -10.73 -1.53 -9.98
C SER A 21 -10.84 -2.45 -8.77
N GLN A 22 -11.17 -3.73 -8.99
CA GLN A 22 -11.21 -4.75 -7.95
C GLN A 22 -9.81 -5.05 -7.38
N VAL A 23 -8.77 -5.08 -8.22
CA VAL A 23 -7.38 -5.29 -7.80
C VAL A 23 -6.94 -4.12 -6.93
N VAL A 24 -7.26 -2.89 -7.34
CA VAL A 24 -6.95 -1.69 -6.54
C VAL A 24 -7.66 -1.76 -5.19
N LYS A 25 -8.94 -2.12 -5.13
CA LYS A 25 -9.65 -2.26 -3.85
C LYS A 25 -9.04 -3.33 -2.93
N GLN A 26 -8.59 -4.45 -3.49
CA GLN A 26 -7.89 -5.50 -2.74
C GLN A 26 -6.57 -4.99 -2.16
N GLU A 27 -5.85 -4.17 -2.92
CA GLU A 27 -4.61 -3.54 -2.50
C GLU A 27 -4.83 -2.51 -1.39
N LEU A 28 -5.85 -1.65 -1.51
CA LEU A 28 -6.24 -0.70 -0.46
C LEU A 28 -6.59 -1.42 0.85
N SER A 29 -7.31 -2.55 0.75
CA SER A 29 -7.59 -3.40 1.91
C SER A 29 -6.30 -3.93 2.52
N LEU A 30 -5.41 -4.49 1.71
CA LEU A 30 -4.12 -5.01 2.16
C LEU A 30 -3.28 -3.95 2.87
N LEU A 31 -3.20 -2.72 2.33
CA LEU A 31 -2.48 -1.63 2.98
C LEU A 31 -3.06 -1.30 4.36
N ILE A 32 -4.39 -1.27 4.51
CA ILE A 32 -5.05 -1.04 5.80
C ILE A 32 -4.75 -2.20 6.77
N ASP A 33 -4.84 -3.45 6.32
CA ASP A 33 -4.62 -4.64 7.15
C ASP A 33 -3.16 -4.70 7.66
N VAL A 34 -2.20 -4.49 6.75
CA VAL A 34 -0.77 -4.43 7.12
C VAL A 34 -0.52 -3.24 8.05
N PHE A 35 -1.07 -2.06 7.77
CA PHE A 35 -0.90 -0.90 8.65
C PHE A 35 -1.47 -1.14 10.05
N GLY A 36 -2.63 -1.78 10.16
CA GLY A 36 -3.21 -2.17 11.46
C GLY A 36 -2.26 -3.04 12.27
N SER A 37 -1.60 -4.00 11.62
CA SER A 37 -0.62 -4.87 12.28
C SER A 37 0.64 -4.13 12.77
N MET A 38 1.00 -3.01 12.15
CA MET A 38 2.14 -2.15 12.53
C MET A 38 1.92 -1.38 13.84
N VAL A 39 0.68 -1.28 14.30
CA VAL A 39 0.32 -0.61 15.57
C VAL A 39 0.31 -1.60 16.75
N GLY A 40 0.39 -2.90 16.46
CA GLY A 40 0.35 -3.99 17.43
C GLY A 40 1.70 -4.48 17.96
N PRO A 41 1.72 -5.62 18.68
CA PRO A 41 2.94 -6.24 19.18
C PRO A 41 3.86 -6.70 18.04
N LEU A 42 3.30 -7.04 16.88
CA LEU A 42 4.00 -7.57 15.70
C LEU A 42 4.61 -6.50 14.78
N ARG A 43 4.77 -5.29 15.27
CA ARG A 43 5.23 -4.13 14.48
C ARG A 43 6.62 -4.31 13.87
N ARG A 44 7.46 -5.20 14.41
CA ARG A 44 8.83 -5.42 13.90
C ARG A 44 8.80 -6.38 12.72
N GLU A 45 8.02 -7.44 12.87
CA GLU A 45 7.81 -8.52 11.92
C GLU A 45 7.06 -8.01 10.69
N THR A 46 6.07 -7.14 10.91
CA THR A 46 5.21 -6.59 9.85
C THR A 46 5.83 -5.39 9.12
N LYS A 47 6.96 -4.85 9.63
CA LYS A 47 7.64 -3.68 9.04
C LYS A 47 8.11 -3.93 7.61
N MET A 48 8.61 -5.13 7.32
CA MET A 48 9.06 -5.47 5.97
C MET A 48 7.87 -5.69 5.02
N ILE A 49 6.78 -6.26 5.54
CA ILE A 49 5.53 -6.44 4.81
C ILE A 49 4.94 -5.07 4.43
N TRP A 50 4.93 -4.10 5.35
CA TRP A 50 4.47 -2.73 5.08
C TRP A 50 5.25 -2.07 3.94
N GLN A 51 6.58 -2.17 3.98
CA GLN A 51 7.44 -1.57 2.96
C GLN A 51 7.22 -2.20 1.58
N ARG A 52 7.06 -3.54 1.51
CA ARG A 52 6.77 -4.25 0.27
C ARG A 52 5.39 -3.93 -0.26
N ALA A 53 4.36 -3.94 0.59
CA ALA A 53 2.99 -3.58 0.18
C ALA A 53 2.91 -2.15 -0.38
N CYS A 54 3.59 -1.19 0.25
CA CYS A 54 3.67 0.17 -0.29
C CYS A 54 4.46 0.24 -1.61
N GLY A 55 5.55 -0.53 -1.74
CA GLY A 55 6.31 -0.62 -2.98
C GLY A 55 5.47 -1.16 -4.14
N GLU A 56 4.72 -2.25 -3.91
CA GLU A 56 3.79 -2.78 -4.91
C GLU A 56 2.69 -1.78 -5.27
N TYR A 57 2.15 -1.04 -4.29
CA TYR A 57 1.20 0.05 -4.56
C TYR A 57 1.75 1.10 -5.53
N GLY A 58 3.01 1.51 -5.30
CA GLY A 58 3.71 2.42 -6.21
C GLY A 58 3.88 1.86 -7.61
N ARG A 59 4.30 0.59 -7.72
CA ARG A 59 4.46 -0.11 -9.00
C ARG A 59 3.12 -0.20 -9.74
N HIS A 60 2.05 -0.59 -9.06
CA HIS A 60 0.71 -0.63 -9.63
C HIS A 60 0.19 0.75 -10.03
N ALA A 61 0.54 1.80 -9.30
CA ALA A 61 0.20 3.17 -9.67
C ALA A 61 0.87 3.61 -10.98
N ALA A 62 2.14 3.23 -11.22
CA ALA A 62 2.81 3.45 -12.51
C ALA A 62 2.08 2.71 -13.65
N LEU A 63 1.63 1.49 -13.41
CA LEU A 63 0.84 0.70 -14.37
C LEU A 63 -0.56 1.28 -14.64
N ARG A 64 -1.16 1.94 -13.64
CA ARG A 64 -2.39 2.73 -13.78
C ARG A 64 -2.20 4.03 -14.57
N GLY A 65 -0.96 4.39 -14.91
CA GLY A 65 -0.62 5.60 -15.66
C GLY A 65 -0.66 6.88 -14.83
N LEU A 66 -0.59 6.76 -13.49
CA LEU A 66 -0.55 7.91 -12.61
C LEU A 66 0.81 8.61 -12.68
N ALA A 67 0.84 9.90 -12.38
CA ALA A 67 2.08 10.61 -12.08
C ALA A 67 2.55 10.29 -10.65
N ALA A 68 3.86 10.39 -10.40
CA ALA A 68 4.44 10.18 -9.07
C ALA A 68 3.79 11.07 -7.99
N GLY A 69 3.44 12.32 -8.35
CA GLY A 69 2.73 13.24 -7.46
C GLY A 69 1.35 12.73 -7.04
N GLU A 70 0.62 12.09 -7.97
CA GLU A 70 -0.69 11.49 -7.66
C GLU A 70 -0.54 10.32 -6.69
N VAL A 71 0.50 9.49 -6.82
CA VAL A 71 0.78 8.41 -5.85
C VAL A 71 0.99 8.98 -4.44
N VAL A 72 1.72 10.09 -4.35
CA VAL A 72 1.90 10.79 -3.07
C VAL A 72 0.56 11.27 -2.54
N GLU A 73 -0.27 11.91 -3.35
CA GLU A 73 -1.61 12.37 -2.95
C GLU A 73 -2.50 11.23 -2.45
N GLU A 74 -2.52 10.08 -3.14
CA GLU A 74 -3.30 8.92 -2.72
C GLU A 74 -2.86 8.43 -1.33
N MET A 75 -1.55 8.41 -1.06
CA MET A 75 -1.00 8.06 0.24
C MET A 75 -1.23 9.14 1.31
N GLN A 76 -1.29 10.42 0.94
CA GLN A 76 -1.69 11.47 1.87
C GLN A 76 -3.17 11.37 2.23
N TYR A 77 -4.02 10.99 1.28
CA TYR A 77 -5.43 10.74 1.56
C TYR A 77 -5.62 9.56 2.51
N PHE A 78 -4.80 8.51 2.39
CA PHE A 78 -4.75 7.44 3.39
C PHE A 78 -4.43 7.97 4.80
N ARG A 79 -3.48 8.91 4.93
CA ARG A 79 -3.21 9.58 6.22
C ARG A 79 -4.45 10.27 6.77
N GLU A 80 -5.16 11.02 5.92
CA GLU A 80 -6.39 11.72 6.32
C GLU A 80 -7.45 10.74 6.82
N LEU A 81 -7.67 9.63 6.10
CA LEU A 81 -8.60 8.58 6.52
C LEU A 81 -8.21 7.98 7.86
N LEU A 82 -6.92 7.70 8.09
CA LEU A 82 -6.42 7.18 9.35
C LEU A 82 -6.64 8.16 10.49
N ILE A 83 -6.34 9.44 10.29
CA ILE A 83 -6.54 10.48 11.31
C ILE A 83 -8.02 10.57 11.68
N ARG A 84 -8.92 10.63 10.68
CA ARG A 84 -10.37 10.69 10.93
C ARG A 84 -10.86 9.46 11.66
N PHE A 85 -10.41 8.28 11.26
CA PHE A 85 -10.80 7.01 11.88
C PHE A 85 -10.29 6.87 13.32
N LEU A 86 -9.06 7.30 13.59
CA LEU A 86 -8.41 7.14 14.89
C LEU A 86 -8.63 8.31 15.85
N ALA A 87 -9.12 9.46 15.38
CA ALA A 87 -9.30 10.66 16.19
C ALA A 87 -10.09 10.41 17.49
N PRO A 88 -11.24 9.69 17.49
CA PRO A 88 -11.96 9.42 18.74
C PRO A 88 -11.12 8.61 19.74
N SER A 89 -10.42 7.59 19.26
CA SER A 89 -9.56 6.73 20.08
C SER A 89 -8.36 7.50 20.64
N ILE A 90 -7.77 8.40 19.85
CA ILE A 90 -6.63 9.24 20.26
C ILE A 90 -7.08 10.29 21.29
N ALA A 91 -8.26 10.88 21.11
CA ALA A 91 -8.83 11.85 22.05
C ALA A 91 -9.12 11.24 23.44
N ALA A 92 -9.38 9.94 23.51
CA ALA A 92 -9.58 9.21 24.78
C ALA A 92 -8.26 8.91 25.53
N LEU A 93 -7.09 9.07 24.90
CA LEU A 93 -5.79 8.83 25.53
C LEU A 93 -5.33 10.03 26.35
N ARG A 94 -4.41 9.81 27.30
CA ARG A 94 -3.68 10.91 27.93
C ARG A 94 -2.92 11.69 26.85
N PRO A 95 -2.83 13.04 26.93
CA PRO A 95 -2.23 13.86 25.86
C PRO A 95 -0.84 13.39 25.39
N ARG A 96 0.03 12.99 26.33
CA ARG A 96 1.38 12.46 26.02
C ARG A 96 1.34 11.15 25.23
N GLN A 97 0.41 10.26 25.57
CA GLN A 97 0.22 8.98 24.87
C GLN A 97 -0.38 9.19 23.49
N GLY A 98 -1.40 10.05 23.38
CA GLY A 98 -2.00 10.42 22.10
C GLY A 98 -0.98 11.04 21.14
N MET A 99 -0.16 11.99 21.62
CA MET A 99 0.92 12.60 20.83
C MET A 99 1.97 11.57 20.40
N ALA A 100 2.42 10.69 21.31
CA ALA A 100 3.39 9.65 20.97
C ALA A 100 2.85 8.67 19.91
N LEU A 101 1.56 8.33 19.97
CA LEU A 101 0.89 7.50 18.98
C LEU A 101 0.80 8.22 17.63
N LEU A 102 0.33 9.48 17.60
CA LEU A 102 0.26 10.29 16.38
C LEU A 102 1.61 10.39 15.66
N LEU A 103 2.68 10.72 16.39
CA LEU A 103 4.03 10.80 15.82
C LEU A 103 4.52 9.45 15.27
N ARG A 104 4.17 8.35 15.92
CA ARG A 104 4.51 7.01 15.43
C ARG A 104 3.75 6.68 14.14
N LEU A 105 2.45 6.95 14.10
CA LEU A 105 1.62 6.70 12.92
C LEU A 105 2.08 7.55 11.73
N ASN A 106 2.41 8.83 11.97
CA ASN A 106 2.97 9.70 10.93
C ASN A 106 4.24 9.11 10.32
N ARG A 107 5.20 8.66 11.15
CA ARG A 107 6.43 8.02 10.64
C ARG A 107 6.17 6.76 9.83
N LEU A 108 5.15 5.97 10.18
CA LEU A 108 4.79 4.78 9.42
C LEU A 108 4.23 5.14 8.05
N VAL A 109 3.33 6.13 7.99
CA VAL A 109 2.79 6.63 6.72
C VAL A 109 3.89 7.28 5.87
N ASP A 110 4.74 8.11 6.45
CA ASP A 110 5.85 8.76 5.74
C ASP A 110 6.79 7.72 5.11
N LYS A 111 7.10 6.65 5.84
CA LYS A 111 7.88 5.54 5.29
C LYS A 111 7.11 4.81 4.17
N GLY A 112 5.80 4.65 4.31
CA GLY A 112 4.95 4.08 3.25
C GLY A 112 4.97 4.92 1.97
N VAL A 113 4.82 6.25 2.10
CA VAL A 113 4.94 7.20 0.97
C VAL A 113 6.29 7.04 0.29
N ALA A 114 7.39 7.01 1.05
CA ALA A 114 8.72 6.83 0.47
C ALA A 114 8.84 5.51 -0.29
N MET A 115 8.32 4.41 0.24
CA MET A 115 8.37 3.11 -0.43
C MET A 115 7.49 3.06 -1.68
N ALA A 116 6.32 3.70 -1.66
CA ALA A 116 5.46 3.81 -2.83
C ALA A 116 6.12 4.61 -3.95
N VAL A 117 6.79 5.72 -3.63
CA VAL A 117 7.55 6.50 -4.62
C VAL A 117 8.72 5.69 -5.19
N ILE A 118 9.43 4.92 -4.35
CA ILE A 118 10.50 4.02 -4.82
C ILE A 118 9.92 2.97 -5.79
N GLY A 119 8.86 2.26 -5.39
CA GLY A 119 8.24 1.23 -6.23
C GLY A 119 7.69 1.77 -7.56
N TYR A 120 7.11 2.98 -7.53
CA TYR A 120 6.70 3.71 -8.73
C TYR A 120 7.90 4.00 -9.65
N THR A 121 8.98 4.51 -9.08
CA THR A 121 10.17 4.90 -9.84
C THR A 121 10.87 3.68 -10.43
N ASP A 122 10.99 2.59 -9.68
CA ASP A 122 11.54 1.33 -10.16
C ASP A 122 10.74 0.78 -11.35
N ALA A 123 9.40 0.86 -11.28
CA ALA A 123 8.52 0.45 -12.36
C ALA A 123 8.69 1.32 -13.62
N LEU A 124 8.81 2.64 -13.43
CA LEU A 124 9.06 3.57 -14.52
C LEU A 124 10.41 3.31 -15.18
N VAL A 125 11.48 3.17 -14.39
CA VAL A 125 12.82 2.86 -14.91
C VAL A 125 12.81 1.53 -15.67
N ALA A 126 12.17 0.49 -15.13
CA ALA A 126 12.04 -0.79 -15.79
C ALA A 126 11.32 -0.68 -17.16
N SER A 127 10.32 0.21 -17.27
CA SER A 127 9.62 0.46 -18.54
C SER A 127 10.45 1.20 -19.59
N LEU A 128 11.55 1.84 -19.19
CA LEU A 128 12.46 2.57 -20.09
C LEU A 128 13.64 1.71 -20.55
N LEU A 129 13.90 0.57 -19.89
CA LEU A 129 14.95 -0.35 -20.30
C LEU A 129 14.50 -1.11 -21.56
N PRO A 130 15.39 -1.30 -22.55
CA PRO A 130 15.06 -2.10 -23.72
C PRO A 130 14.74 -3.54 -23.29
N ASP A 131 13.66 -4.09 -23.85
CA ASP A 131 13.43 -5.53 -23.77
C ASP A 131 14.66 -6.24 -24.37
N ASN A 132 15.07 -7.36 -23.77
CA ASN A 132 16.10 -8.24 -24.37
C ASN A 132 15.77 -8.46 -25.86
N GLU A 133 16.78 -8.35 -26.72
CA GLU A 133 16.73 -8.08 -28.18
C GLU A 133 15.80 -8.97 -29.06
N ASP A 134 15.08 -9.94 -28.52
CA ASP A 134 14.30 -10.93 -29.27
C ASP A 134 12.77 -10.83 -29.13
N THR A 135 12.22 -9.83 -28.43
CA THR A 135 10.77 -9.64 -28.31
C THR A 135 10.34 -8.35 -29.01
N PRO A 136 9.38 -8.37 -29.95
CA PRO A 136 8.85 -7.13 -30.53
C PRO A 136 8.31 -6.24 -29.40
N PRO A 137 8.43 -4.89 -29.50
CA PRO A 137 7.97 -3.97 -28.46
C PRO A 137 6.43 -3.99 -28.39
N GLY A 138 5.89 -5.01 -27.74
CA GLY A 138 4.52 -5.05 -27.31
C GLY A 138 4.44 -4.28 -26.01
N ARG A 139 3.64 -3.21 -25.98
CA ARG A 139 3.21 -2.56 -24.74
C ARG A 139 2.71 -3.68 -23.82
N ARG A 140 3.49 -4.07 -22.80
CA ARG A 140 3.05 -5.10 -21.84
C ARG A 140 1.83 -4.54 -21.14
N THR A 141 0.65 -4.93 -21.61
CA THR A 141 -0.56 -4.85 -20.80
C THR A 141 -0.30 -5.72 -19.59
N PRO A 142 -0.23 -5.15 -18.38
CA PRO A 142 -0.02 -5.91 -17.16
C PRO A 142 -1.08 -7.01 -17.08
N ASP A 143 -0.68 -8.25 -16.82
CA ASP A 143 -1.65 -9.31 -16.57
C ASP A 143 -2.28 -9.06 -15.20
N PRO A 144 -3.61 -8.78 -15.13
CA PRO A 144 -4.28 -8.58 -13.85
C PRO A 144 -4.15 -9.79 -12.90
N ALA A 145 -3.95 -11.00 -13.43
CA ALA A 145 -3.73 -12.19 -12.62
C ALA A 145 -2.38 -12.15 -11.91
N GLU A 146 -1.32 -11.66 -12.57
CA GLU A 146 0.00 -11.47 -11.94
C GLU A 146 -0.05 -10.44 -10.82
N LEU A 147 -0.73 -9.30 -11.05
CA LEU A 147 -0.91 -8.27 -10.04
C LEU A 147 -1.68 -8.81 -8.82
N SER A 148 -2.77 -9.53 -9.07
CA SER A 148 -3.58 -10.15 -8.01
C SER A 148 -2.78 -11.20 -7.23
N HIS A 149 -1.95 -11.99 -7.92
CA HIS A 149 -1.08 -12.98 -7.32
C HIS A 149 -0.02 -12.33 -6.42
N ALA A 150 0.62 -11.24 -6.86
CA ALA A 150 1.57 -10.50 -6.04
C ALA A 150 0.95 -9.99 -4.73
N LEU A 151 -0.27 -9.44 -4.80
CA LEU A 151 -1.02 -9.04 -3.60
C LEU A 151 -1.36 -10.22 -2.69
N GLU A 152 -1.72 -11.37 -3.26
CA GLU A 152 -2.05 -12.57 -2.50
C GLU A 152 -0.83 -13.16 -1.78
N LEU A 153 0.36 -13.08 -2.38
CA LEU A 153 1.61 -13.49 -1.71
C LEU A 153 1.87 -12.64 -0.47
N ILE A 154 1.70 -11.32 -0.57
CA ILE A 154 1.87 -10.40 0.56
C ILE A 154 0.80 -10.65 1.63
N ARG A 155 -0.44 -10.89 1.22
CA ARG A 155 -1.55 -11.23 2.12
C ARG A 155 -1.29 -12.54 2.86
N THR A 156 -0.86 -13.57 2.17
CA THR A 156 -0.53 -14.87 2.75
C THR A 156 0.62 -14.75 3.76
N GLU A 157 1.65 -13.96 3.45
CA GLU A 157 2.76 -13.69 4.36
C GLU A 157 2.31 -12.90 5.61
N LEU A 158 1.42 -11.92 5.45
CA LEU A 158 0.81 -11.21 6.57
C LEU A 158 0.04 -12.17 7.47
N HIS A 159 -0.86 -12.99 6.89
CA HIS A 159 -1.64 -13.96 7.65
C HIS A 159 -0.76 -15.00 8.35
N ARG A 160 0.32 -15.45 7.71
CA ARG A 160 1.30 -16.34 8.35
C ARG A 160 1.95 -15.66 9.55
N THR A 161 2.42 -14.43 9.38
CA THR A 161 3.09 -13.67 10.45
C THR A 161 2.16 -13.44 11.65
N VAL A 162 0.91 -13.06 11.38
CA VAL A 162 -0.10 -12.82 12.41
C VAL A 162 -0.58 -14.15 13.05
N GLY A 163 -0.77 -15.19 12.25
CA GLY A 163 -1.23 -16.50 12.70
C GLY A 163 -0.19 -17.28 13.52
N VAL A 164 1.08 -17.22 13.14
CA VAL A 164 2.20 -17.83 13.91
C VAL A 164 2.33 -17.19 15.29
N ALA A 165 2.11 -15.87 15.39
CA ALA A 165 2.11 -15.18 16.67
C ALA A 165 0.95 -15.59 17.59
N ALA A 166 -0.22 -15.91 17.02
CA ALA A 166 -1.37 -16.38 17.79
C ALA A 166 -1.20 -17.83 18.31
N ALA A 167 -0.39 -18.64 17.62
CA ALA A 167 -0.16 -20.04 17.97
C ALA A 167 0.97 -20.26 19.00
N THR A 168 1.74 -19.21 19.33
CA THR A 168 2.84 -19.28 20.31
C THR A 168 2.35 -18.66 21.63
N PRO A 169 1.94 -19.44 22.65
CA PRO A 169 1.60 -18.86 23.95
C PRO A 169 2.86 -18.29 24.60
N ALA A 170 2.71 -17.11 25.21
CA ALA A 170 3.77 -16.39 25.93
C ALA A 170 4.20 -17.11 27.22
#